data_AF-A0A376L3D7-F1
#
_entry.id   AF-A0A376L3D7-F1
#
_cell.length_a   1.000
_cell.length_b   1.000
_cell.length_c   1.000
_cell.angle_alpha   90.00
_cell.angle_beta   90.00
_cell.angle_gamma   90.00
#
_symmetry.space_group_name_H-M   'P 1'
#
loop_
_entity.id
_entity.type
_entity.pdbx_description
1 polymer ?
#
loop_
_entity_poly.entity_id
_entity_poly.type
_entity_poly.pdbx_seq_one_letter_code
_entity_poly.pdbx_strand_id
1 'polypeptide(L)' 'MKNINPTQTAAWQALQKHFDEMKDVTIADLFAKDGDRFSKFSATFGRSDAGGLLQKPHH' A
#
# COMPACT_ATOMS: atom_id res chain seq x y z
N MET A 1 -24.73 5.66 0.95
CA MET A 1 -23.59 5.16 0.15
C MET A 1 -23.92 5.36 -1.32
N LYS A 2 -22.93 5.57 -2.19
CA LYS A 2 -23.16 5.71 -3.64
C LYS A 2 -23.20 4.31 -4.27
N ASN A 3 -24.26 3.97 -5.01
CA ASN A 3 -24.38 2.71 -5.75
C ASN A 3 -23.72 2.84 -7.12
N ILE A 4 -22.38 2.95 -7.14
CA ILE A 4 -21.62 2.98 -8.39
C ILE A 4 -21.27 1.54 -8.75
N ASN A 5 -21.59 1.13 -9.98
CA ASN A 5 -21.11 -0.15 -10.51
C ASN A 5 -19.60 -0.04 -10.79
N PRO A 6 -18.73 -0.78 -10.09
CA PRO A 6 -17.28 -0.61 -10.21
C PRO A 6 -16.78 -0.94 -11.62
N THR A 7 -17.40 -1.89 -12.32
CA THR A 7 -16.93 -2.36 -13.65
C THR A 7 -17.18 -1.36 -14.77
N GLN A 8 -18.05 -0.38 -14.54
CA GLN A 8 -18.38 0.67 -15.51
C GLN A 8 -17.56 1.94 -15.30
N THR A 9 -16.73 1.99 -14.26
CA THR A 9 -15.88 3.16 -14.00
C THR A 9 -14.70 3.21 -14.98
N ALA A 10 -14.28 4.42 -15.35
CA ALA A 10 -13.06 4.59 -16.15
C ALA A 10 -11.82 4.00 -15.46
N ALA A 11 -11.78 4.03 -14.12
CA ALA A 11 -10.72 3.41 -13.34
C ALA A 11 -10.65 1.88 -13.56
N TRP A 12 -11.81 1.21 -13.66
CA TRP A 12 -11.84 -0.23 -13.93
C TRP A 12 -11.33 -0.58 -15.33
N GLN A 13 -11.70 0.20 -16.34
CA GLN A 13 -11.18 0.03 -17.69
C GLN A 13 -9.66 0.23 -17.73
N ALA A 14 -9.12 1.19 -16.98
CA ALA A 14 -7.69 1.39 -16.83
C ALA A 14 -6.99 0.21 -16.13
N LEU A 15 -7.61 -0.38 -15.11
CA LEU A 15 -7.10 -1.58 -14.43
C LEU A 15 -7.07 -2.80 -15.37
N GLN A 16 -8.07 -2.98 -16.23
CA GLN A 16 -8.08 -4.06 -17.23
C GLN A 16 -6.91 -3.92 -18.21
N LYS A 17 -6.69 -2.71 -18.74
CA LYS A 17 -5.54 -2.44 -19.60
C LYS A 17 -4.21 -2.71 -18.88
N HIS A 18 -4.08 -2.24 -17.65
CA HIS A 18 -2.87 -2.45 -16.86
C HIS A 18 -2.61 -3.92 -16.56
N PHE A 19 -3.66 -4.73 -16.37
CA PHE A 19 -3.54 -6.17 -16.20
C PHE A 19 -2.91 -6.83 -17.43
N ASP A 20 -3.35 -6.46 -18.64
CA ASP A 20 -2.75 -7.00 -19.87
C ASP A 20 -1.26 -6.68 -20.03
N GLU A 21 -0.81 -5.54 -19.50
CA GLU A 21 0.60 -5.13 -19.48
C GLU A 21 1.41 -5.85 -18.40
N MET A 22 0.79 -6.21 -17.27
CA MET A 22 1.47 -6.72 -16.08
C MET A 22 1.40 -8.22 -15.89
N LYS A 23 0.51 -8.93 -16.61
CA LYS A 23 0.21 -10.36 -16.39
C LYS A 23 1.42 -11.29 -16.46
N ASP A 24 2.43 -10.93 -17.26
CA ASP A 24 3.64 -11.73 -17.44
C ASP A 24 4.85 -11.18 -16.66
N VAL A 25 4.69 -10.06 -15.94
CA VAL A 25 5.77 -9.43 -15.16
C VAL A 25 5.99 -10.19 -13.86
N THR A 26 7.24 -10.59 -13.60
CA THR A 26 7.59 -11.30 -12.36
C THR A 26 7.99 -10.34 -11.23
N ILE A 27 7.81 -10.78 -9.99
CA ILE A 27 8.25 -10.02 -8.81
C ILE A 27 9.78 -9.85 -8.83
N ALA A 28 10.54 -10.86 -9.26
CA ALA A 28 12.00 -10.79 -9.35
C ALA A 28 12.46 -9.66 -10.27
N ASP A 29 11.83 -9.52 -11.45
CA ASP A 29 12.12 -8.43 -12.39
C ASP A 29 11.86 -7.05 -11.78
N LEU A 30 10.80 -6.93 -10.97
CA LEU A 30 10.43 -5.67 -10.33
C LEU A 30 11.44 -5.24 -9.25
N PHE A 31 12.02 -6.18 -8.51
CA PHE A 31 13.11 -5.88 -7.56
C PHE A 31 14.44 -5.63 -8.26
N ALA A 32 14.74 -6.33 -9.35
CA ALA A 32 15.95 -6.08 -10.14
C ALA A 32 15.94 -4.68 -10.79
N LYS A 33 14.76 -4.19 -11.19
CA LYS A 33 14.58 -2.87 -11.81
C LYS A 33 14.57 -1.70 -10.82
N ASP A 34 14.21 -1.95 -9.56
CA ASP A 34 14.03 -0.88 -8.56
C ASP A 34 14.60 -1.29 -7.20
N GLY A 35 15.81 -0.81 -6.89
CA GLY A 35 16.50 -1.10 -5.63
C GLY A 35 15.80 -0.54 -4.39
N ASP A 36 14.99 0.51 -4.53
CA ASP A 36 14.24 1.14 -3.44
C ASP A 36 12.80 0.62 -3.33
N ARG A 37 12.45 -0.45 -4.07
CA ARG A 37 11.08 -0.97 -4.15
C ARG A 37 10.51 -1.29 -2.77
N PHE A 38 11.29 -1.86 -1.87
CA PHE A 38 10.82 -2.15 -0.52
C PHE A 38 10.33 -0.88 0.20
N SER A 39 11.14 0.18 0.18
CA SER A 39 10.79 1.45 0.81
C SER A 39 9.57 2.10 0.16
N LYS A 40 9.43 2.03 -1.17
CA LYS A 40 8.29 2.59 -1.92
C LYS A 40 6.96 1.88 -1.68
N PHE A 41 7.00 0.57 -1.40
CA PHE A 41 5.82 -0.27 -1.25
C PHE A 41 5.67 -0.83 0.18
N SER A 42 6.26 -0.16 1.17
CA SER A 42 6.07 -0.47 2.60
C SER A 42 5.40 0.71 3.31
N ALA A 43 4.58 0.39 4.31
CA ALA A 43 3.97 1.37 5.19
C ALA A 43 4.04 0.86 6.63
N THR A 44 4.46 1.73 7.55
CA THR A 44 4.44 1.44 8.99
C THR A 44 3.25 2.15 9.59
N PHE A 45 2.34 1.39 10.20
CA PHE A 45 1.31 1.97 11.04
C PHE A 45 1.88 2.23 12.43
N GLY A 46 1.93 3.48 12.86
CA GLY A 46 2.36 3.84 14.20
C GLY A 46 1.45 3.19 15.24
N ARG A 47 2.03 2.50 16.23
CA ARG A 47 1.28 1.92 17.35
C ARG A 47 0.76 3.08 18.21
N SER A 48 -0.54 3.31 18.16
CA SER A 48 -1.22 4.30 19.00
C SER A 48 -1.76 3.60 20.24
N ASP A 49 -0.86 3.14 21.11
CA ASP A 49 -1.30 2.52 22.35
C ASP A 49 -0.26 2.69 23.48
N ALA A 50 -0.71 3.49 24.46
CA ALA A 50 -0.32 3.54 25.87
C ALA A 50 1.13 3.88 26.22
N GLY A 51 1.39 5.19 26.40
CA GLY A 51 2.61 5.69 27.06
C GLY A 51 2.42 7.01 27.78
N GLY A 52 1.22 7.27 28.29
CA GLY A 52 0.85 8.50 28.99
C GLY A 52 0.75 8.38 30.50
N LEU A 53 1.41 7.43 31.16
CA LEU A 53 1.56 7.40 32.63
C LEU A 53 2.87 6.69 32.99
N LEU A 54 4.01 7.37 32.85
CA LEU A 54 5.20 7.03 33.63
C LEU A 54 5.22 7.94 34.85
N GLN A 55 4.90 7.33 36.00
CA GLN A 55 5.00 7.89 37.34
C GLN A 55 6.26 8.75 37.47
N LYS A 56 6.10 10.06 37.73
CA LYS A 56 7.25 10.91 38.09
C LYS A 56 7.81 10.45 39.43
N PRO A 57 9.15 10.44 39.61
CA PRO A 57 9.77 10.02 40.86
C PRO A 57 9.36 10.96 41.99
N HIS A 58 8.90 10.39 43.10
CA HIS A 58 8.86 11.08 44.38
C HIS A 58 10.31 11.26 44.85
N HIS A 59 10.70 12.52 45.05
CA HIS A 59 11.71 12.88 46.05
C HIS A 59 10.97 13.25 47.34
#